data_AF-A0A656JJF5-F1
#
_entry.id   AF-A0A656JJF5-F1
#
_cell.length_a   1.000
_cell.length_b   1.000
_cell.length_c   1.000
_cell.angle_alpha   90.00
_cell.angle_beta   90.00
_cell.angle_gamma   90.00
#
_symmetry.space_group_name_H-M   'P 1'
#
loop_
_entity.id
_entity.type
_entity.pdbx_description
1 polymer ?
#
loop_
_entity_poly.entity_id
_entity_poly.type
_entity_poly.pdbx_seq_one_letter_code
_entity_poly.pdbx_strand_id
1 'polypeptide(L)'
;MAAQALSEIARDEVTQAAGRLEAEGVRVHLFDDVGENNTPDSVFPNNWFSTHPGGHVAIYSMYSPNRRRERRADVIEMLKQEYRVQDVIDYSGLEQDELFLEGTGAMVFDHMSRVAYAARSNRADPIALERFSTHFNFEPMVFDTADEKGVPIYHTNVLMCVATEFALVGFGTFTKKARAEEVRMRLIESGRDVIDL
;
A
#
# COMPACT_ATOMS: atom_id res chain seq x y z
N MET A 1 -1.64 18.43 -26.53
CA MET A 1 -0.89 19.60 -26.04
C MET A 1 -1.11 19.84 -24.55
N ALA A 2 -2.34 20.10 -24.07
CA ALA A 2 -2.58 20.31 -22.62
C ALA A 2 -2.23 19.09 -21.73
N ALA A 3 -2.65 17.88 -22.13
CA ALA A 3 -2.35 16.67 -21.36
C ALA A 3 -0.84 16.33 -21.31
N GLN A 4 -0.10 16.66 -22.36
CA GLN A 4 1.35 16.43 -22.42
C GLN A 4 2.10 17.40 -21.51
N ALA A 5 1.74 18.68 -21.54
CA ALA A 5 2.29 19.67 -20.61
C ALA A 5 1.99 19.31 -19.15
N LEU A 6 0.78 18.80 -18.84
CA LEU A 6 0.45 18.33 -17.50
C LEU A 6 1.29 17.12 -17.07
N SER A 7 1.52 16.17 -17.99
CA SER A 7 2.39 15.01 -17.75
C SER A 7 3.84 15.42 -17.47
N GLU A 8 4.36 16.44 -18.17
CA GLU A 8 5.70 16.98 -17.94
C GLU A 8 5.80 17.61 -16.54
N ILE A 9 4.80 18.41 -16.14
CA ILE A 9 4.76 18.99 -14.78
C ILE A 9 4.73 17.89 -13.71
N ALA A 10 3.86 16.87 -13.86
CA ALA A 10 3.77 15.77 -12.90
C ALA A 10 5.10 15.00 -12.78
N ARG A 11 5.79 14.76 -13.91
CA ARG A 11 7.11 14.13 -13.91
C ARG A 11 8.15 14.99 -13.18
N ASP A 12 8.13 16.30 -13.41
CA ASP A 12 9.06 17.23 -12.78
C ASP A 12 8.82 17.32 -11.26
N GLU A 13 7.56 17.23 -10.80
CA GLU A 13 7.20 17.15 -9.37
C GLU A 13 7.77 15.90 -8.70
N VAL A 14 7.60 14.72 -9.33
CA VAL A 14 8.16 13.45 -8.82
C VAL A 14 9.69 13.49 -8.81
N THR A 15 10.30 14.03 -9.86
CA THR A 15 11.76 14.17 -9.95
C THR A 15 12.32 15.06 -8.84
N GLN A 16 11.64 16.18 -8.55
CA GLN A 16 12.01 17.06 -7.45
C GLN A 16 11.83 16.38 -6.09
N ALA A 17 10.73 15.64 -5.89
CA ALA A 17 10.52 14.88 -4.65
C ALA A 17 11.62 13.84 -4.42
N ALA A 18 12.01 13.10 -5.47
CA ALA A 18 13.12 12.15 -5.41
C ALA A 18 14.44 12.83 -5.04
N GLY A 19 14.80 13.93 -5.71
CA GLY A 19 16.03 14.67 -5.41
C GLY A 19 16.06 15.22 -3.98
N ARG A 20 14.91 15.62 -3.41
CA ARG A 20 14.80 16.02 -2.01
C ARG A 20 15.02 14.85 -1.05
N LEU A 21 14.44 13.68 -1.33
CA LEU A 21 14.67 12.48 -0.51
C LEU A 21 16.15 12.06 -0.54
N GLU A 22 16.79 12.10 -1.71
CA GLU A 22 18.21 11.81 -1.86
C GLU A 22 19.09 12.79 -1.09
N ALA A 23 18.75 14.08 -1.09
CA ALA A 23 19.46 15.10 -0.32
C ALA A 23 19.39 14.85 1.20
N GLU A 24 18.32 14.21 1.69
CA GLU A 24 18.17 13.77 3.08
C GLU A 24 18.82 12.40 3.36
N GLY A 25 19.56 11.83 2.40
CA GLY A 25 20.29 10.58 2.54
C GLY A 25 19.47 9.32 2.26
N VAL A 26 18.25 9.44 1.72
CA VAL A 26 17.43 8.30 1.30
C VAL A 26 17.88 7.84 -0.08
N ARG A 27 18.25 6.57 -0.23
CA ARG A 27 18.53 6.00 -1.57
C ARG A 27 17.22 5.85 -2.34
N VAL A 28 17.08 6.56 -3.46
CA VAL A 28 15.91 6.49 -4.34
C VAL A 28 16.25 5.73 -5.61
N HIS A 29 15.31 4.91 -6.08
CA HIS A 29 15.37 4.27 -7.39
C HIS A 29 14.16 4.73 -8.21
N LEU A 30 14.40 5.49 -9.27
CA LEU A 30 13.35 5.92 -10.19
C LEU A 30 13.31 4.99 -11.40
N PHE A 31 12.10 4.63 -11.80
CA PHE A 31 11.83 3.79 -12.96
C PHE A 31 10.87 4.54 -13.88
N ASP A 32 11.31 4.86 -15.09
CA ASP A 32 10.45 5.49 -16.08
C ASP A 32 9.45 4.49 -16.67
N ASP A 33 8.19 4.91 -16.81
CA ASP A 33 7.19 4.26 -17.66
C ASP A 33 7.01 5.12 -18.93
N VAL A 34 7.33 4.54 -20.07
CA VAL A 34 7.26 5.21 -21.38
C VAL A 34 5.85 5.14 -22.01
N GLY A 35 4.87 4.56 -21.30
CA GLY A 35 3.45 4.60 -21.67
C GLY A 35 2.99 3.47 -22.60
N GLU A 36 3.85 2.50 -22.91
CA GLU A 36 3.57 1.44 -23.88
C GLU A 36 2.52 0.41 -23.41
N ASN A 37 2.34 0.26 -22.09
CA ASN A 37 1.52 -0.80 -21.50
C ASN A 37 0.07 -0.37 -21.15
N ASN A 38 -0.29 0.88 -21.43
CA ASN A 38 -1.57 1.48 -21.04
C ASN A 38 -1.85 1.29 -19.53
N THR A 39 -0.88 1.71 -18.72
CA THR A 39 -0.80 1.57 -17.27
C THR A 39 -0.64 2.95 -16.61
N PRO A 40 -1.64 3.84 -16.70
CA PRO A 40 -1.51 5.22 -16.20
C PRO A 40 -1.24 5.32 -14.69
N ASP A 41 -1.63 4.28 -13.92
CA ASP A 41 -1.45 4.21 -12.47
C ASP A 41 -0.13 3.51 -12.05
N SER A 42 0.77 3.19 -12.99
CA SER A 42 2.07 2.53 -12.72
C SER A 42 3.00 3.35 -11.84
N VAL A 43 2.74 4.66 -11.73
CA VAL A 43 3.42 5.60 -10.82
C VAL A 43 3.18 5.28 -9.34
N PHE A 44 2.25 4.37 -9.02
CA PHE A 44 1.95 3.88 -7.66
C PHE A 44 2.44 2.43 -7.46
N PRO A 45 3.77 2.19 -7.41
CA PRO A 45 4.33 0.84 -7.28
C PRO A 45 3.92 0.13 -5.98
N ASN A 46 3.59 0.92 -4.96
CA ASN A 46 3.18 0.47 -3.63
C ASN A 46 1.93 -0.42 -3.65
N ASN A 47 1.14 -0.39 -4.73
CA ASN A 47 -0.02 -1.24 -4.86
C ASN A 47 0.30 -2.67 -5.33
N TRP A 48 1.35 -2.87 -6.13
CA TRP A 48 1.62 -4.17 -6.74
C TRP A 48 2.79 -4.93 -6.09
N PHE A 49 3.66 -4.27 -5.33
CA PHE A 49 4.63 -4.96 -4.47
C PHE A 49 4.94 -4.22 -3.17
N SER A 50 5.57 -4.93 -2.24
CA SER A 50 6.20 -4.35 -1.05
C SER A 50 7.43 -5.15 -0.62
N THR A 51 8.28 -4.54 0.20
CA THR A 51 9.48 -5.16 0.77
C THR A 51 9.35 -5.29 2.28
N HIS A 52 9.91 -6.37 2.83
CA HIS A 52 9.77 -6.73 4.25
C HIS A 52 11.12 -7.13 4.86
N PRO A 53 11.27 -6.99 6.21
CA PRO A 53 12.48 -7.42 6.91
C PRO A 53 12.85 -8.87 6.59
N GLY A 54 14.15 -9.19 6.59
CA GLY A 54 14.64 -10.53 6.24
C GLY A 54 14.83 -10.75 4.73
N GLY A 55 14.56 -9.74 3.90
CA GLY A 55 14.75 -9.83 2.45
C GLY A 55 13.56 -10.45 1.73
N HIS A 56 12.35 -10.31 2.27
CA HIS A 56 11.15 -10.84 1.64
C HIS A 56 10.48 -9.76 0.77
N VAL A 57 10.04 -10.15 -0.42
CA VAL A 57 9.26 -9.30 -1.32
C VAL A 57 7.88 -9.94 -1.51
N ALA A 58 6.82 -9.14 -1.43
CA ALA A 58 5.47 -9.58 -1.77
C ALA A 58 5.05 -8.96 -3.10
N ILE A 59 4.50 -9.75 -4.01
CA ILE A 59 3.81 -9.29 -5.23
C ILE A 59 2.32 -9.53 -5.05
N TYR A 60 1.50 -8.56 -5.42
CA TYR A 60 0.09 -8.49 -5.02
C TYR A 60 -0.89 -8.75 -6.16
N SER A 61 -2.07 -9.30 -5.80
CA SER A 61 -3.21 -9.43 -6.68
C SER A 61 -3.94 -8.09 -6.82
N MET A 62 -4.18 -7.67 -8.07
CA MET A 62 -4.76 -6.37 -8.40
C MET A 62 -6.17 -6.53 -8.97
N TYR A 63 -7.14 -5.78 -8.44
CA TYR A 63 -8.54 -5.89 -8.85
C TYR A 63 -8.71 -5.49 -10.32
N SER A 64 -8.23 -4.30 -10.67
CA SER A 64 -8.37 -3.75 -12.02
C SER A 64 -7.46 -4.44 -13.03
N PRO A 65 -7.99 -4.93 -14.18
CA PRO A 65 -7.18 -5.63 -15.18
C PRO A 65 -6.03 -4.80 -15.80
N ASN A 66 -6.18 -3.48 -15.93
CA ASN A 66 -5.09 -2.63 -16.42
C ASN A 66 -3.92 -2.59 -15.42
N ARG A 67 -4.24 -2.52 -14.13
CA ARG A 67 -3.23 -2.44 -13.06
C ARG A 67 -2.41 -3.70 -12.89
N ARG A 68 -2.94 -4.86 -13.28
CA ARG A 68 -2.18 -6.13 -13.32
C ARG A 68 -0.94 -6.05 -14.22
N ARG A 69 -0.97 -5.20 -15.26
CA ARG A 69 0.16 -4.97 -16.17
C ARG A 69 1.22 -4.01 -15.61
N GLU A 70 0.96 -3.38 -14.46
CA GLU A 70 1.94 -2.49 -13.80
C GLU A 70 3.08 -3.27 -13.15
N ARG A 71 2.91 -4.58 -12.92
CA ARG A 71 3.94 -5.43 -12.32
C ARG A 71 5.17 -5.50 -13.22
N ARG A 72 6.29 -5.05 -12.68
CA ARG A 72 7.55 -4.89 -13.40
C ARG A 72 8.61 -5.85 -12.90
N ALA A 73 8.97 -6.81 -13.74
CA ALA A 73 9.99 -7.80 -13.41
C ALA A 73 11.38 -7.17 -13.24
N ASP A 74 11.71 -6.14 -14.01
CA ASP A 74 12.97 -5.42 -13.93
C ASP A 74 13.18 -4.73 -12.57
N VAL A 75 12.12 -4.24 -11.94
CA VAL A 75 12.17 -3.71 -10.56
C VAL A 75 12.53 -4.82 -9.57
N ILE A 76 11.92 -6.00 -9.70
CA ILE A 76 12.20 -7.14 -8.82
C ILE A 76 13.61 -7.69 -9.03
N GLU A 77 14.09 -7.75 -10.28
CA GLU A 77 15.45 -8.16 -10.58
C GLU A 77 16.49 -7.17 -10.06
N MET A 78 16.23 -5.85 -10.16
CA MET A 78 17.06 -4.83 -9.52
C MET A 78 17.15 -5.08 -8.01
N LEU A 79 16.00 -5.32 -7.35
CA LEU A 79 15.99 -5.58 -5.91
C LEU A 79 16.85 -6.80 -5.54
N LYS A 80 16.81 -7.87 -6.33
CA LYS A 80 17.64 -9.07 -6.12
C LYS A 80 19.13 -8.82 -6.33
N GLN A 81 19.50 -7.92 -7.24
CA GLN A 81 20.89 -7.61 -7.56
C GLN A 81 21.52 -6.64 -6.54
N GLU A 82 20.77 -5.59 -6.16
CA GLU A 82 21.26 -4.51 -5.31
C GLU A 82 21.06 -4.81 -3.80
N TYR A 83 20.11 -5.68 -3.46
CA TYR A 83 19.76 -6.00 -2.09
C TYR A 83 19.73 -7.51 -1.85
N ARG A 84 19.80 -7.90 -0.57
CA ARG A 84 19.68 -9.30 -0.17
C ARG A 84 18.22 -9.73 -0.15
N VAL A 85 17.66 -10.04 -1.31
CA VAL A 85 16.36 -10.71 -1.42
C VAL A 85 16.54 -12.20 -1.12
N GLN A 86 15.76 -12.72 -0.18
CA GLN A 86 15.73 -14.13 0.20
C GLN A 86 14.56 -14.87 -0.44
N ASP A 87 13.39 -14.22 -0.51
CA ASP A 87 12.19 -14.83 -1.07
C ASP A 87 11.29 -13.80 -1.75
N VAL A 88 10.58 -14.24 -2.78
CA VAL A 88 9.56 -13.46 -3.49
C VAL A 88 8.26 -14.25 -3.46
N ILE A 89 7.30 -13.76 -2.68
CA ILE A 89 6.00 -14.39 -2.50
C ILE A 89 5.01 -13.69 -3.43
N ASP A 90 4.50 -14.43 -4.42
CA ASP A 90 3.60 -13.90 -5.44
C ASP A 90 2.14 -14.31 -5.18
N TYR A 91 1.32 -13.31 -4.83
CA TYR A 91 -0.12 -13.45 -4.63
C TYR A 91 -0.93 -13.17 -5.89
N SER A 92 -0.33 -12.80 -7.02
CA SER A 92 -1.07 -12.50 -8.26
C SER A 92 -1.91 -13.69 -8.75
N GLY A 93 -1.55 -14.92 -8.40
CA GLY A 93 -2.36 -16.11 -8.67
C GLY A 93 -3.76 -16.07 -8.05
N LEU A 94 -3.96 -15.32 -6.97
CA LEU A 94 -5.26 -15.14 -6.31
C LEU A 94 -6.30 -14.42 -7.19
N GLU A 95 -5.85 -13.72 -8.25
CA GLU A 95 -6.73 -13.00 -9.18
C GLU A 95 -7.70 -13.94 -9.91
N GLN A 96 -7.37 -15.23 -10.04
CA GLN A 96 -8.23 -16.24 -10.66
C GLN A 96 -9.43 -16.62 -9.78
N ASP A 97 -9.30 -16.45 -8.47
CA ASP A 97 -10.35 -16.70 -7.47
C ASP A 97 -11.08 -15.41 -7.06
N GLU A 98 -10.84 -14.30 -7.78
CA GLU A 98 -11.37 -12.96 -7.46
C GLU A 98 -10.99 -12.44 -6.06
N LEU A 99 -9.83 -12.86 -5.54
CA LEU A 99 -9.29 -12.42 -4.26
C LEU A 99 -8.17 -11.37 -4.47
N PHE A 100 -8.37 -10.15 -3.98
CA PHE A 100 -7.51 -9.00 -4.28
C PHE A 100 -6.91 -8.38 -3.02
N LEU A 101 -5.65 -7.95 -3.10
CA LEU A 101 -4.97 -7.26 -2.00
C LEU A 101 -3.93 -6.29 -2.57
N GLU A 102 -4.29 -5.03 -2.81
CA GLU A 102 -3.45 -4.04 -3.51
C GLU A 102 -2.38 -3.38 -2.62
N GLY A 103 -1.50 -4.22 -2.06
CA GLY A 103 -0.28 -3.83 -1.38
C GLY A 103 -0.50 -2.82 -0.26
N THR A 104 0.43 -1.87 -0.13
CA THR A 104 0.37 -0.84 0.92
C THR A 104 -0.59 0.30 0.61
N GLY A 105 -1.29 0.26 -0.54
CA GLY A 105 -2.51 1.04 -0.71
C GLY A 105 -3.67 0.44 0.10
N ALA A 106 -3.85 -0.87 -0.03
CA ALA A 106 -4.89 -1.62 0.68
C ALA A 106 -4.56 -1.88 2.16
N MET A 107 -3.29 -1.84 2.55
CA MET A 107 -2.83 -2.15 3.90
C MET A 107 -1.97 -1.04 4.50
N VAL A 108 -2.13 -0.79 5.80
CA VAL A 108 -1.22 0.03 6.60
C VAL A 108 -0.62 -0.83 7.69
N PHE A 109 0.71 -0.82 7.82
CA PHE A 109 1.42 -1.65 8.79
C PHE A 109 1.80 -0.84 10.03
N ASP A 110 1.46 -1.38 11.20
CA ASP A 110 2.19 -1.07 12.42
C ASP A 110 3.31 -2.10 12.58
N HIS A 111 4.52 -1.72 12.18
CA HIS A 111 5.68 -2.60 12.23
C HIS A 111 6.12 -2.96 13.66
N MET A 112 5.84 -2.12 14.66
CA MET A 112 6.26 -2.38 16.04
C MET A 112 5.30 -3.33 16.75
N SER A 113 3.99 -3.12 16.59
CA SER A 113 2.97 -4.01 17.18
C SER A 113 2.63 -5.21 16.31
N ARG A 114 3.20 -5.27 15.10
CA ARG A 114 2.99 -6.34 14.11
C ARG A 114 1.53 -6.47 13.72
N VAL A 115 0.84 -5.35 13.48
CA VAL A 115 -0.54 -5.32 13.01
C VAL A 115 -0.61 -4.84 11.56
N ALA A 116 -1.41 -5.50 10.73
CA ALA A 116 -1.76 -5.07 9.39
C ALA A 116 -3.22 -4.58 9.36
N TYR A 117 -3.38 -3.26 9.30
CA TYR A 117 -4.69 -2.60 9.24
C TYR A 117 -5.19 -2.56 7.79
N ALA A 118 -6.45 -2.95 7.59
CA ALA A 118 -7.07 -2.92 6.26
C ALA A 118 -8.56 -2.54 6.33
N ALA A 119 -8.93 -1.50 5.60
CA ALA A 119 -10.32 -1.24 5.25
C ALA A 119 -10.77 -2.24 4.18
N ARG A 120 -11.86 -2.96 4.44
CA ARG A 120 -12.43 -3.90 3.47
C ARG A 120 -12.93 -3.15 2.25
N SER A 121 -12.49 -3.58 1.07
CA SER A 121 -12.93 -3.04 -0.21
C SER A 121 -12.75 -4.08 -1.33
N ASN A 122 -13.10 -3.73 -2.56
CA ASN A 122 -12.76 -4.55 -3.73
C ASN A 122 -11.24 -4.67 -3.99
N ARG A 123 -10.41 -3.88 -3.29
CA ARG A 123 -8.94 -3.92 -3.35
C ARG A 123 -8.30 -4.62 -2.16
N ALA A 124 -9.08 -5.04 -1.16
CA ALA A 124 -8.60 -5.56 0.10
C ALA A 124 -9.52 -6.67 0.64
N ASP A 125 -9.31 -7.89 0.15
CA ASP A 125 -10.05 -9.07 0.58
C ASP A 125 -9.49 -9.62 1.91
N PRO A 126 -10.34 -9.88 2.93
CA PRO A 126 -9.89 -10.42 4.22
C PRO A 126 -9.14 -11.75 4.13
N ILE A 127 -9.49 -12.64 3.19
CA ILE A 127 -8.85 -13.94 3.00
C ILE A 127 -7.43 -13.74 2.45
N ALA A 128 -7.26 -12.86 1.47
CA ALA A 128 -5.95 -12.51 0.94
C ALA A 128 -5.07 -11.85 2.02
N LEU A 129 -5.64 -10.95 2.82
CA LEU A 129 -4.96 -10.34 3.96
C LEU A 129 -4.53 -11.38 5.00
N GLU A 130 -5.37 -12.35 5.33
CA GLU A 130 -5.04 -13.40 6.30
C GLU A 130 -3.86 -14.27 5.82
N ARG A 131 -3.85 -14.64 4.52
CA ARG A 131 -2.71 -15.35 3.89
C ARG A 131 -1.43 -14.52 3.94
N PHE A 132 -1.52 -13.24 3.61
CA PHE A 132 -0.39 -12.30 3.74
C PHE A 132 0.12 -12.24 5.18
N SER A 133 -0.78 -12.02 6.13
CA SER A 133 -0.48 -11.85 7.54
C SER A 133 0.18 -13.09 8.14
N THR A 134 -0.25 -14.28 7.71
CA THR A 134 0.37 -15.56 8.10
C THR A 134 1.81 -15.68 7.60
N HIS A 135 2.07 -15.35 6.33
CA HIS A 135 3.44 -15.45 5.77
C HIS A 135 4.39 -14.41 6.37
N PHE A 136 3.90 -13.18 6.56
CA PHE A 136 4.71 -12.06 6.99
C PHE A 136 4.65 -11.81 8.50
N ASN A 137 4.01 -12.68 9.28
CA ASN A 137 3.87 -12.61 10.74
C ASN A 137 3.30 -11.27 11.23
N PHE A 138 2.13 -10.91 10.70
CA PHE A 138 1.31 -9.79 11.17
C PHE A 138 -0.02 -10.32 11.72
N GLU A 139 -0.62 -9.58 12.64
CA GLU A 139 -2.01 -9.75 13.04
C GLU A 139 -2.90 -8.94 12.08
N PRO A 140 -3.86 -9.56 11.36
CA PRO A 140 -4.76 -8.82 10.49
C PRO A 140 -5.84 -8.07 11.28
N MET A 141 -5.99 -6.77 11.02
CA MET A 141 -7.05 -5.95 11.62
C MET A 141 -7.93 -5.32 10.53
N VAL A 142 -8.98 -6.06 10.15
CA VAL A 142 -9.96 -5.62 9.14
C VAL A 142 -11.04 -4.74 9.74
N PHE A 143 -11.46 -3.69 9.03
CA PHE A 143 -12.60 -2.85 9.40
C PHE A 143 -13.38 -2.38 8.17
N ASP A 144 -14.61 -1.89 8.37
CA ASP A 144 -15.49 -1.43 7.30
C ASP A 144 -15.60 0.10 7.33
N THR A 145 -15.32 0.75 6.20
CA THR A 145 -15.41 2.21 6.02
C THR A 145 -16.42 2.58 4.94
N ALA A 146 -16.85 3.84 4.91
CA ALA A 146 -17.66 4.39 3.84
C ALA A 146 -17.41 5.89 3.63
N ASP A 147 -17.54 6.34 2.38
CA ASP A 147 -17.61 7.76 2.04
C ASP A 147 -19.00 8.36 2.33
N GLU A 148 -19.19 9.65 2.01
CA GLU A 148 -20.47 10.35 2.18
C GLU A 148 -21.65 9.73 1.41
N LYS A 149 -21.37 8.90 0.40
CA LYS A 149 -22.36 8.20 -0.43
C LYS A 149 -22.58 6.75 0.02
N GLY A 150 -21.92 6.31 1.11
CA GLY A 150 -22.01 4.95 1.60
C GLY A 150 -21.13 3.94 0.84
N VAL A 151 -20.20 4.41 -0.01
CA VAL A 151 -19.32 3.56 -0.80
C VAL A 151 -18.07 3.23 0.00
N PRO A 152 -17.63 1.95 0.08
CA PRO A 152 -16.39 1.60 0.76
C PRO A 152 -15.19 2.36 0.22
N ILE A 153 -14.37 2.90 1.13
CA ILE A 153 -13.12 3.57 0.76
C ILE A 153 -12.14 2.49 0.29
N TYR A 154 -11.62 2.64 -0.93
CA TYR A 154 -10.92 1.54 -1.61
C TYR A 154 -9.53 1.23 -1.07
N HIS A 155 -8.80 2.22 -0.55
CA HIS A 155 -7.44 2.05 0.00
C HIS A 155 -7.39 2.51 1.45
N THR A 156 -6.63 1.79 2.28
CA THR A 156 -6.47 2.10 3.71
C THR A 156 -5.50 3.25 3.93
N ASN A 157 -4.51 3.43 3.06
CA ASN A 157 -3.51 4.50 3.22
C ASN A 157 -4.06 5.91 2.95
N VAL A 158 -5.28 6.05 2.40
CA VAL A 158 -5.93 7.36 2.23
C VAL A 158 -6.71 7.80 3.47
N LEU A 159 -7.02 6.87 4.39
CA LEU A 159 -7.76 7.14 5.64
C LEU A 159 -6.89 6.99 6.89
N MET A 160 -5.75 6.32 6.78
CA MET A 160 -4.90 5.96 7.91
C MET A 160 -3.41 6.05 7.54
N CYS A 161 -2.61 6.56 8.48
CA CYS A 161 -1.16 6.48 8.47
C CYS A 161 -0.66 6.14 9.86
N VAL A 162 0.25 5.16 9.97
CA VAL A 162 0.90 4.79 11.23
C VAL A 162 2.38 5.13 11.14
N ALA A 163 2.81 6.11 11.92
CA ALA A 163 4.21 6.50 12.06
C ALA A 163 4.81 5.94 13.36
N THR A 164 6.05 6.32 13.65
CA THR A 164 6.76 5.91 14.87
C THR A 164 6.11 6.46 16.14
N GLU A 165 5.75 7.75 16.14
CA GLU A 165 5.25 8.44 17.35
C GLU A 165 3.75 8.75 17.31
N PHE A 166 3.17 8.82 16.11
CA PHE A 166 1.76 9.18 15.94
C PHE A 166 1.07 8.28 14.92
N ALA A 167 -0.26 8.28 14.96
CA ALA A 167 -1.11 7.72 13.93
C ALA A 167 -2.18 8.73 13.53
N LEU A 168 -2.35 8.93 12.23
CA LEU A 168 -3.44 9.73 11.66
C LEU A 168 -4.54 8.76 11.23
N VAL A 169 -5.78 8.98 11.65
CA VAL A 169 -6.90 8.11 11.27
C VAL A 169 -8.17 8.95 11.09
N GLY A 170 -8.82 8.83 9.94
CA GLY A 170 -10.16 9.40 9.72
C GLY A 170 -11.25 8.52 10.36
N PHE A 171 -11.43 8.60 11.67
CA PHE A 171 -12.38 7.73 12.39
C PHE A 171 -13.84 7.98 11.98
N GLY A 172 -14.16 9.18 11.46
CA GLY A 172 -15.46 9.50 10.91
C GLY A 172 -15.90 8.62 9.73
N THR A 173 -14.95 7.96 9.06
CA THR A 173 -15.23 7.08 7.91
C THR A 173 -15.65 5.66 8.31
N PHE A 174 -15.46 5.27 9.59
CA PHE A 174 -15.80 3.92 10.06
C PHE A 174 -17.31 3.74 10.14
N THR A 175 -17.81 2.65 9.55
CA THR A 175 -19.24 2.32 9.60
C THR A 175 -19.69 1.79 10.96
N LYS A 176 -18.75 1.25 11.77
CA LYS A 176 -19.01 0.69 13.10
C LYS A 176 -18.17 1.38 14.16
N LYS A 177 -18.82 2.15 15.04
CA LYS A 177 -18.16 2.88 16.14
C LYS A 177 -17.34 1.98 17.07
N ALA A 178 -17.84 0.78 17.40
CA ALA A 178 -17.11 -0.16 18.24
C ALA A 178 -15.76 -0.56 17.61
N ARG A 179 -15.75 -0.83 16.29
CA ARG A 179 -14.52 -1.18 15.58
C ARG A 179 -13.56 -0.01 15.45
N ALA A 180 -14.08 1.21 15.25
CA ALA A 180 -13.29 2.44 15.29
C ALA A 180 -12.57 2.59 16.63
N GLU A 181 -13.28 2.34 17.73
CA GLU A 181 -12.71 2.42 19.08
C GLU A 181 -11.66 1.33 19.33
N GLU A 182 -11.89 0.09 18.87
CA GLU A 182 -10.88 -0.97 18.94
C GLU A 182 -9.58 -0.59 18.21
N VAL A 183 -9.69 0.00 17.00
CA VAL A 183 -8.53 0.49 16.24
C VAL A 183 -7.83 1.62 16.99
N ARG A 184 -8.59 2.59 17.52
CA ARG A 184 -8.06 3.71 18.32
C ARG A 184 -7.28 3.20 19.52
N MET A 185 -7.90 2.32 20.31
CA MET A 185 -7.28 1.76 21.51
C MET A 185 -6.03 0.96 21.18
N ARG A 186 -6.05 0.15 20.12
CA ARG A 186 -4.85 -0.62 19.70
C ARG A 186 -3.67 0.30 19.38
N LEU A 187 -3.90 1.41 18.70
CA LEU A 187 -2.85 2.39 18.36
C LEU A 187 -2.33 3.12 19.60
N ILE A 188 -3.21 3.47 20.54
CA ILE A 188 -2.83 4.09 21.83
C ILE A 188 -2.01 3.11 22.66
N GLU A 189 -2.44 1.85 22.77
CA GLU A 189 -1.74 0.78 23.51
C GLU A 189 -0.37 0.48 22.93
N SER A 190 -0.20 0.66 21.61
CA SER A 190 1.10 0.54 20.98
C SER A 190 1.97 1.80 21.18
N GLY A 191 1.48 2.83 21.88
CA GLY A 191 2.25 3.98 22.33
C GLY A 191 2.21 5.18 21.38
N ARG A 192 1.24 5.23 20.46
CA ARG A 192 1.11 6.34 19.49
C ARG A 192 0.21 7.44 20.01
N ASP A 193 0.54 8.67 19.66
CA ASP A 193 -0.41 9.78 19.69
C ASP A 193 -1.40 9.63 18.54
N VAL A 194 -2.69 9.49 18.85
CA VAL A 194 -3.72 9.23 17.84
C VAL A 194 -4.44 10.53 17.49
N ILE A 195 -4.25 10.95 16.25
CA ILE A 195 -4.80 12.17 15.68
C ILE A 195 -5.98 11.82 14.77
N ASP A 196 -7.15 12.35 15.09
CA ASP A 196 -8.36 12.23 14.28
C ASP A 196 -8.33 13.26 13.14
N LEU A 197 -8.77 12.88 11.94
CA LEU A 197 -8.78 13.70 10.72
C LEU A 197 -10.18 14.24 10.37
#